data_AF-A0A355S505-F1
#
_entry.id   AF-A0A355S505-F1
#
_cell.length_a   1.000
_cell.length_b   1.000
_cell.length_c   1.000
_cell.angle_alpha   90.00
_cell.angle_beta   90.00
_cell.angle_gamma   90.00
#
_symmetry.space_group_name_H-M   'P 1'
#
loop_
_entity.id
_entity.type
_entity.pdbx_description
1 polymer ?
#
loop_
_entity_poly.entity_id
_entity_poly.type
_entity_poly.pdbx_seq_one_letter_code
_entity_poly.pdbx_strand_id
1 'polypeptide(L)'
;SDVPVGAFLSGGIDSTIIAALASRIKPDLLTFTVGFEREGYSEIDLAKETADFLKVKNISKVITVDEFVSELPNIIWYMDEPMADAAAVPLYFVAREA
;
A
#
# COMPACT_ATOMS: atom_id res chain seq x y z
N SER A 1 -9.33 -10.67 -17.80
CA SER A 1 -9.83 -10.88 -16.44
C SER A 1 -11.08 -10.05 -16.29
N ASP A 2 -12.14 -10.60 -15.73
CA ASP A 2 -13.45 -9.94 -15.62
C ASP A 2 -13.60 -9.09 -14.35
N VAL A 3 -12.50 -8.90 -13.61
CA VAL A 3 -12.45 -8.12 -12.36
C VAL A 3 -11.55 -6.90 -12.49
N PRO A 4 -11.80 -5.81 -11.72
CA PRO A 4 -10.90 -4.68 -11.62
C PRO A 4 -9.49 -5.10 -11.21
N VAL A 5 -8.49 -4.35 -11.69
CA VAL A 5 -7.07 -4.55 -11.37
C VAL A 5 -6.52 -3.25 -10.79
N GLY A 6 -5.81 -3.37 -9.68
CA GLY A 6 -5.09 -2.26 -9.03
C GLY A 6 -3.61 -2.61 -8.82
N ALA A 7 -2.86 -1.67 -8.25
CA ALA A 7 -1.46 -1.86 -7.87
C ALA A 7 -1.17 -1.26 -6.50
N PHE A 8 -0.29 -1.89 -5.73
CA PHE A 8 0.27 -1.28 -4.53
C PHE A 8 1.38 -0.31 -4.93
N LEU A 9 1.36 0.88 -4.36
CA LEU A 9 2.31 1.95 -4.63
C LEU A 9 2.94 2.42 -3.32
N SER A 10 4.25 2.22 -3.20
CA SER A 10 5.06 2.69 -2.07
C SER A 10 5.91 3.88 -2.52
N GLY A 11 6.77 4.38 -1.62
CA GLY A 11 7.81 5.36 -1.97
C GLY A 11 8.99 4.76 -2.74
N GLY A 12 9.02 3.43 -2.93
CA GLY A 12 10.11 2.71 -3.57
C GLY A 12 10.09 2.75 -5.10
N ILE A 13 11.27 2.58 -5.69
CA ILE A 13 11.43 2.56 -7.17
C ILE A 13 10.73 1.35 -7.81
N ASP A 14 10.71 0.21 -7.14
CA ASP A 14 10.16 -1.03 -7.70
C ASP A 14 8.65 -0.90 -7.94
N SER A 15 7.90 -0.49 -6.91
CA SER A 15 6.44 -0.27 -7.02
C SER A 15 6.12 0.87 -7.99
N THR A 16 6.95 1.91 -8.03
CA THR A 16 6.85 3.01 -9.00
C THR A 16 6.96 2.50 -10.44
N ILE A 17 7.93 1.65 -10.74
CA ILE A 17 8.11 1.07 -12.08
C ILE A 17 6.90 0.20 -12.45
N ILE A 18 6.43 -0.64 -11.53
CA ILE A 18 5.26 -1.49 -11.76
C ILE A 18 4.01 -0.65 -12.05
N ALA A 19 3.72 0.37 -11.23
CA ALA A 19 2.58 1.25 -11.41
C ALA A 19 2.67 2.03 -12.73
N ALA A 20 3.86 2.50 -13.11
CA ALA A 20 4.08 3.24 -14.35
C ALA A 20 3.89 2.36 -15.60
N LEU A 21 4.26 1.08 -15.54
CA LEU A 21 4.01 0.14 -16.63
C LEU A 21 2.53 -0.25 -16.68
N ALA A 22 1.91 -0.53 -15.53
CA ALA A 22 0.51 -0.91 -15.43
C ALA A 22 -0.42 0.21 -15.92
N SER A 23 -0.13 1.47 -15.60
CA SER A 23 -0.97 2.62 -16.01
C SER A 23 -1.04 2.83 -17.52
N ARG A 24 0.00 2.41 -18.27
CA ARG A 24 0.01 2.44 -19.73
C ARG A 24 -0.94 1.42 -20.35
N ILE A 25 -1.21 0.33 -19.64
CA ILE A 25 -2.06 -0.78 -20.09
C ILE A 25 -3.49 -0.61 -19.57
N LYS A 26 -3.64 -0.03 -18.36
CA LYS A 26 -4.91 0.17 -17.66
C LYS A 26 -5.09 1.66 -17.29
N PRO A 27 -5.75 2.46 -18.13
CA PRO A 27 -5.89 3.91 -17.91
C PRO A 27 -6.68 4.30 -16.65
N ASP A 28 -7.51 3.39 -16.14
CA ASP A 28 -8.31 3.52 -14.91
C ASP A 28 -7.69 2.78 -13.72
N LEU A 29 -6.37 2.58 -13.72
CA LEU A 29 -5.65 1.91 -12.64
C LEU A 29 -5.86 2.65 -11.31
N LEU A 30 -6.29 1.89 -10.30
CA LEU A 30 -6.27 2.33 -8.90
C LEU A 30 -4.94 1.92 -8.27
N THR A 31 -4.31 2.85 -7.57
CA THR A 31 -3.16 2.56 -6.72
C THR A 31 -3.51 2.70 -5.25
N PHE A 32 -2.88 1.87 -4.41
CA PHE A 32 -3.13 1.84 -2.97
C PHE A 32 -1.83 2.02 -2.22
N THR A 33 -1.88 2.87 -1.19
CA THR A 33 -0.72 3.20 -0.37
C THR A 33 -1.12 3.19 1.09
N VAL A 34 -0.21 2.77 1.96
CA VAL A 34 -0.33 2.96 3.40
C VAL A 34 0.85 3.74 3.94
N GLY A 35 0.63 4.43 5.05
CA GLY A 35 1.68 5.09 5.82
C GLY A 35 1.34 5.03 7.31
N PHE A 36 2.28 5.38 8.17
CA PHE A 36 2.04 5.45 9.60
C PHE A 36 1.79 6.89 10.05
N GLU A 37 1.04 7.07 11.13
CA GLU A 37 0.80 8.39 11.73
C GLU A 37 2.09 9.06 12.27
N ARG A 38 3.17 8.28 12.43
CA ARG A 38 4.46 8.77 12.91
C ARG A 38 5.23 9.50 11.81
N GLU A 39 5.60 10.76 12.07
CA GLU A 39 6.48 11.53 11.19
C GLU A 39 7.78 10.79 10.85
N GLY A 40 8.19 10.88 9.59
CA GLY A 40 9.38 10.23 9.06
C GLY A 40 9.21 8.76 8.65
N TYR A 41 8.03 8.16 8.89
CA TYR A 41 7.72 6.77 8.54
C TYR A 41 6.56 6.63 7.55
N SER A 42 6.06 7.73 6.99
CA SER A 42 4.98 7.72 6.00
C SER A 42 5.53 7.82 4.59
N GLU A 43 5.13 6.89 3.72
CA GLU A 43 5.42 6.91 2.29
C GLU A 43 4.32 7.60 1.46
N ILE A 44 3.24 8.05 2.12
CA ILE A 44 2.03 8.55 1.46
C ILE A 44 2.33 9.75 0.55
N ASP A 45 3.13 10.70 1.02
CA ASP A 45 3.40 11.92 0.25
C ASP A 45 4.16 11.61 -1.04
N LEU A 46 5.19 10.76 -0.96
CA LEU A 46 5.99 10.36 -2.12
C LEU A 46 5.19 9.49 -3.10
N ALA A 47 4.38 8.56 -2.59
CA ALA A 47 3.50 7.75 -3.42
C ALA A 47 2.42 8.61 -4.11
N LYS A 48 1.91 9.64 -3.43
CA LYS A 48 0.96 10.61 -3.99
C LYS A 48 1.60 11.43 -5.11
N GLU A 49 2.79 11.97 -4.90
CA GLU A 49 3.55 12.67 -5.96
C GLU A 49 3.75 11.77 -7.19
N THR A 50 4.08 10.50 -6.96
CA THR A 50 4.24 9.50 -8.02
C THR A 50 2.92 9.24 -8.75
N ALA A 51 1.82 9.07 -8.01
CA ALA A 51 0.50 8.84 -8.61
C ALA A 51 0.03 10.05 -9.43
N ASP A 52 0.25 11.26 -8.93
CA ASP A 52 -0.08 12.51 -9.63
C ASP A 52 0.73 12.65 -10.92
N PHE A 53 2.04 12.33 -10.88
CA PHE A 53 2.89 12.30 -12.07
C PHE A 53 2.42 11.26 -13.10
N LEU A 54 2.03 10.07 -12.66
CA LEU A 54 1.51 8.99 -13.50
C LEU A 54 0.04 9.20 -13.92
N LYS A 55 -0.65 10.20 -13.35
CA LYS A 55 -2.08 10.49 -13.55
C LYS A 55 -3.00 9.32 -13.23
N VAL A 56 -2.68 8.58 -12.17
CA VAL A 56 -3.50 7.48 -11.65
C VAL A 56 -4.15 7.87 -10.33
N LYS A 57 -5.30 7.27 -10.01
CA LYS A 57 -5.96 7.54 -8.73
C LYS A 57 -5.27 6.75 -7.62
N ASN A 58 -4.78 7.44 -6.59
CA ASN A 58 -4.23 6.83 -5.39
C ASN A 58 -5.23 6.88 -4.23
N ILE A 59 -5.38 5.77 -3.52
CA ILE A 59 -6.13 5.64 -2.28
C ILE A 59 -5.10 5.39 -1.18
N SER A 60 -5.06 6.28 -0.19
CA SER A 60 -4.08 6.22 0.89
C SER A 60 -4.74 6.00 2.25
N LYS A 61 -4.15 5.13 3.07
CA LYS A 61 -4.58 4.90 4.46
C LYS A 61 -3.43 5.18 5.43
N VAL A 62 -3.70 6.03 6.42
CA VAL A 62 -2.80 6.21 7.56
C VAL A 62 -3.14 5.16 8.62
N ILE A 63 -2.14 4.40 9.06
CA ILE A 63 -2.23 3.40 10.12
C ILE A 63 -1.93 4.09 11.45
N THR A 64 -2.92 4.09 12.33
CA THR A 64 -2.76 4.60 13.70
C THR A 64 -2.14 3.54 14.61
N VAL A 65 -1.61 3.97 15.76
CA VAL A 65 -1.06 3.04 16.78
C VAL A 65 -2.13 2.08 17.29
N ASP A 66 -3.35 2.56 17.52
CA ASP A 66 -4.46 1.73 18.02
C ASP A 66 -4.86 0.67 17.00
N GLU A 67 -4.96 1.02 15.72
CA GLU A 67 -5.22 0.06 14.64
C GLU A 67 -4.11 -0.99 14.58
N PHE A 68 -2.84 -0.58 14.61
CA PHE A 68 -1.73 -1.52 14.64
C PHE A 68 -1.88 -2.53 15.78
N VAL A 69 -2.05 -2.04 17.02
CA VAL A 69 -2.08 -2.89 18.21
C VAL A 69 -3.29 -3.83 18.18
N SER A 70 -4.44 -3.32 17.73
CA SER A 70 -5.68 -4.10 17.63
C SER A 70 -5.63 -5.20 16.57
N GLU A 71 -4.93 -4.97 15.45
CA GLU A 71 -4.85 -5.91 14.33
C GLU A 71 -3.67 -6.87 14.42
N LEU A 72 -2.69 -6.60 15.29
CA LEU A 72 -1.51 -7.45 15.44
C LEU A 72 -1.84 -8.95 15.64
N PRO A 73 -2.84 -9.35 16.45
CA PRO A 73 -3.25 -10.75 16.55
C PRO A 73 -3.74 -11.34 15.22
N ASN A 74 -4.50 -10.57 14.42
CA ASN A 74 -4.98 -11.01 13.10
C ASN A 74 -3.83 -11.14 12.11
N ILE A 75 -2.91 -10.17 12.11
CA ILE A 75 -1.71 -10.20 11.25
C ILE A 75 -0.91 -11.47 11.53
N ILE A 76 -0.61 -11.76 12.81
CA ILE A 76 0.12 -12.97 13.20
C ILE A 76 -0.64 -14.23 12.78
N TRP A 77 -1.97 -14.25 12.94
CA TRP A 77 -2.81 -15.38 12.53
C TRP A 77 -2.73 -15.66 11.02
N TYR A 78 -2.71 -14.63 10.17
CA TYR A 78 -2.63 -14.77 8.72
C TYR A 78 -1.24 -15.17 8.19
N MET A 79 -0.20 -15.07 9.01
CA MET A 79 1.16 -15.44 8.61
C MET A 79 1.48 -16.93 8.78
N ASP A 80 0.56 -17.73 9.36
CA ASP A 80 0.71 -19.15 9.74
C ASP A 80 1.84 -19.46 10.75
N GLU A 81 2.89 -18.64 10.83
CA GLU A 81 3.99 -18.71 11.79
C GLU A 81 4.45 -17.32 12.24
N PRO A 82 5.03 -17.17 13.45
CA PRO A 82 5.55 -15.88 13.90
C PRO A 82 6.80 -15.50 13.09
N MET A 83 6.62 -14.58 12.15
CA MET A 83 7.73 -13.96 11.42
C MET A 83 7.98 -12.53 11.91
N ALA A 84 9.24 -12.18 12.14
CA ALA A 84 9.65 -10.82 12.48
C ALA A 84 9.84 -9.95 11.21
N ASP A 85 8.88 -9.98 10.29
CA ASP A 85 8.89 -9.16 9.08
C ASP A 85 8.14 -7.83 9.32
N ALA A 86 8.88 -6.72 9.31
CA ALA A 86 8.31 -5.39 9.48
C ALA A 86 7.34 -5.00 8.34
N ALA A 87 7.47 -5.61 7.15
CA ALA A 87 6.58 -5.36 6.02
C ALA A 87 5.20 -6.01 6.17
N ALA A 88 5.04 -7.00 7.06
CA ALA A 88 3.78 -7.72 7.25
C ALA A 88 2.63 -6.78 7.66
N VAL A 89 2.91 -5.82 8.53
CA VAL A 89 1.92 -4.86 9.01
C VAL A 89 1.41 -3.97 7.87
N PRO A 90 2.24 -3.15 7.19
CA PRO A 90 1.72 -2.31 6.12
C PRO A 90 1.12 -3.13 4.97
N LEU A 91 1.64 -4.34 4.70
CA LEU A 91 1.07 -5.23 3.69
C LEU A 91 -0.35 -5.69 4.03
N TYR A 92 -0.62 -6.01 5.30
CA TYR A 92 -1.97 -6.35 5.76
C TYR A 92 -2.95 -5.19 5.54
N PHE A 93 -2.57 -3.98 5.94
CA PHE A 93 -3.45 -2.81 5.82
C PHE A 93 -3.68 -2.41 4.35
N VAL A 94 -2.66 -2.43 3.49
CA VAL A 94 -2.83 -2.07 2.07
C VAL A 94 -3.66 -3.11 1.33
N ALA A 95 -3.52 -4.40 1.68
CA ALA A 95 -4.34 -5.46 1.12
C ALA A 95 -5.80 -5.37 1.58
N ARG A 96 -6.06 -4.89 2.80
CA ARG A 96 -7.43 -4.68 3.32
C ARG A 96 -8.14 -3.48 2.70
N GLU A 97 -7.39 -2.46 2.29
CA GLU A 97 -7.92 -1.26 1.64
C GLU A 97 -8.24 -1.47 0.14
N ALA A 98 -7.58 -2.46 -0.49
CA ALA A 98 -7.70 -2.78 -1.92
C ALA A 98 -8.88 -3.71 -2.24
#